data_AF-A0A958G9W3-F1
#
_entry.id   AF-A0A958G9W3-F1
#
_cell.length_a   1.000
_cell.length_b   1.000
_cell.length_c   1.000
_cell.angle_alpha   90.00
_cell.angle_beta   90.00
_cell.angle_gamma   90.00
#
_symmetry.space_group_name_H-M   'P 1'
#
loop_
_entity.id
_entity.type
_entity.pdbx_description
1 polymer ?
#
loop_
_entity_poly.entity_id
_entity_poly.type
_entity_poly.pdbx_seq_one_letter_code
_entity_poly.pdbx_strand_id
1 'polypeptide(L)' 'KTLDSRYKLHKNSKLKSGSVVLHPLARLDELSTSLDDTRHNLYFTQAHGAVFIRQALLISVLNRFDRLPEGIPVK' A
#
# COMPACT_ATOMS: atom_id res chain seq x y z
N LYS A 1 4.64 -22.01 -6.72
CA LYS A 1 3.27 -22.50 -6.93
C LYS A 1 2.62 -21.53 -7.91
N THR A 2 2.54 -21.91 -9.18
CA THR A 2 2.14 -20.99 -10.26
C THR A 2 0.65 -20.70 -10.17
N LEU A 3 0.28 -19.43 -10.15
CA LEU A 3 -1.11 -19.01 -10.14
C LEU A 3 -1.69 -19.15 -11.56
N ASP A 4 -2.96 -19.54 -11.68
CA ASP A 4 -3.67 -19.55 -12.97
C ASP A 4 -3.64 -18.13 -13.56
N SER A 5 -3.35 -18.02 -14.86
CA SER A 5 -3.13 -16.74 -15.56
C SER A 5 -4.30 -15.78 -15.43
N ARG A 6 -5.52 -16.29 -15.21
CA ARG A 6 -6.74 -15.48 -15.00
C ARG A 6 -6.71 -14.65 -13.72
N TYR A 7 -5.86 -15.01 -12.76
CA TYR A 7 -5.71 -14.28 -11.49
C TYR A 7 -4.43 -13.44 -11.42
N LYS A 8 -3.71 -13.32 -12.54
CA LYS A 8 -2.53 -12.45 -12.64
C LYS A 8 -2.93 -11.06 -13.15
N LEU A 9 -2.59 -10.03 -12.39
CA LEU A 9 -2.76 -8.64 -12.82
C LEU A 9 -1.56 -8.16 -13.62
N HIS A 10 -1.84 -7.50 -14.74
CA HIS A 10 -0.84 -6.93 -15.66
C HIS A 10 -1.41 -5.69 -16.37
N LYS A 11 -0.57 -4.95 -17.10
CA LYS A 11 -0.97 -3.69 -17.78
C LYS A 11 -2.20 -3.80 -18.69
N ASN A 12 -2.38 -4.95 -19.35
CA ASN A 12 -3.52 -5.21 -20.24
C ASN A 12 -4.77 -5.78 -19.54
N SER A 13 -4.76 -5.91 -18.21
CA SER A 13 -5.92 -6.38 -17.48
C SER A 13 -7.06 -5.37 -17.63
N LYS A 14 -8.31 -5.85 -17.68
CA LYS A 14 -9.50 -5.00 -17.85
C LYS A 14 -9.82 -4.23 -16.56
N LEU A 15 -9.00 -3.22 -16.26
CA LEU A 15 -9.12 -2.37 -15.08
C LEU A 15 -10.08 -1.20 -15.35
N LYS A 16 -10.73 -0.71 -14.29
CA LYS A 16 -11.63 0.44 -14.39
C LYS A 16 -10.80 1.72 -14.57
N SER A 17 -11.32 2.65 -15.38
CA SER A 17 -10.97 4.07 -15.49
C SER A 17 -9.98 4.57 -14.42
N GLY A 18 -10.49 4.76 -13.20
CA GLY A 18 -9.74 5.24 -12.04
C GLY A 18 -9.58 4.23 -10.90
N SER A 19 -9.51 2.93 -11.17
CA SER A 19 -9.12 1.98 -10.12
C SER A 19 -7.65 2.15 -9.76
N VAL A 20 -7.31 1.77 -8.54
CA VAL A 20 -5.94 1.60 -8.06
C VAL A 20 -5.73 0.16 -7.61
N VAL A 21 -4.49 -0.29 -7.65
CA VAL A 21 -4.05 -1.61 -7.22
C VAL A 21 -3.27 -1.45 -5.93
N LEU A 22 -3.76 -2.12 -4.88
CA LEU A 22 -3.07 -2.28 -3.61
C LEU A 22 -2.43 -3.66 -3.56
N HIS A 23 -1.27 -3.76 -2.93
CA HIS A 23 -0.52 -5.00 -2.80
C HIS A 23 0.46 -4.90 -1.62
N PRO A 24 0.49 -5.89 -0.69
CA PRO A 24 1.32 -5.80 0.50
C PRO A 24 2.83 -5.92 0.24
N LEU A 25 3.22 -6.44 -0.93
CA LEU A 25 4.61 -6.74 -1.31
C LEU A 25 5.31 -7.74 -0.36
N ALA A 26 6.39 -8.41 -0.75
CA ALA A 26 6.91 -8.52 -2.11
C ALA A 26 5.90 -9.24 -3.01
N ARG A 27 5.77 -8.76 -4.25
CA ARG A 27 4.93 -9.41 -5.28
C ARG A 27 5.57 -10.71 -5.74
N LEU A 28 4.74 -11.69 -6.08
CA LEU A 28 5.10 -12.90 -6.82
C LEU A 28 4.36 -12.91 -8.17
N ASP A 29 3.92 -14.08 -8.63
CA ASP A 29 3.30 -14.27 -9.94
C ASP A 29 1.94 -13.57 -10.08
N GLU A 30 1.29 -13.17 -8.99
CA GLU A 30 -0.01 -12.51 -8.98
C GLU A 30 0.02 -11.08 -9.54
N LEU A 31 1.15 -10.38 -9.49
CA LEU A 31 1.25 -8.97 -9.87
C LEU A 31 2.47 -8.72 -10.76
N SER A 32 2.22 -8.42 -12.03
CA SER A 32 3.27 -8.11 -13.01
C SER A 32 3.90 -6.73 -12.77
N THR A 33 5.21 -6.63 -12.98
CA THR A 33 5.96 -5.36 -13.03
C THR A 33 5.46 -4.40 -14.11
N SER A 34 4.77 -4.88 -15.14
CA SER A 34 4.18 -4.04 -16.19
C SER A 34 3.16 -3.01 -15.67
N LEU A 35 2.64 -3.19 -14.44
CA LEU A 35 1.76 -2.24 -13.78
C LEU A 35 2.49 -1.08 -13.09
N ASP A 36 3.82 -1.19 -12.88
CA ASP A 36 4.60 -0.19 -12.14
C ASP A 36 4.50 1.20 -12.74
N ASP A 37 4.53 1.28 -14.07
CA ASP A 37 4.50 2.52 -14.84
C ASP A 37 3.07 2.99 -15.18
N THR A 38 2.05 2.43 -14.53
CA THR A 38 0.66 2.76 -14.80
C THR A 38 0.05 3.59 -13.68
N ARG A 39 -0.96 4.40 -14.03
CA ARG A 39 -1.81 5.14 -13.07
C ARG A 39 -2.48 4.27 -12.01
N HIS A 40 -2.51 2.96 -12.21
CA HIS A 40 -3.15 2.02 -11.30
C HIS A 40 -2.24 1.65 -10.12
N ASN A 41 -0.94 1.94 -10.18
CA ASN A 41 -0.02 1.60 -9.11
C ASN A 41 -0.25 2.47 -7.86
N LEU A 42 -0.62 1.84 -6.74
CA LEU A 42 -0.67 2.49 -5.42
C LEU A 42 0.08 1.70 -4.33
N TYR A 43 0.62 0.52 -4.65
CA TYR A 43 1.28 -0.36 -3.68
C TYR A 43 2.61 0.21 -3.14
N PHE A 44 3.32 1.04 -3.90
CA PHE A 44 4.51 1.73 -3.36
C PHE A 44 4.14 2.81 -2.34
N THR A 45 3.12 3.61 -2.63
CA THR A 45 2.58 4.59 -1.68
C THR A 45 2.02 3.90 -0.44
N GLN A 46 1.36 2.75 -0.61
CA GLN A 46 0.91 1.90 0.50
C GLN A 46 2.08 1.46 1.39
N ALA A 47 3.17 0.93 0.80
CA ALA A 47 4.35 0.50 1.54
C ALA A 47 5.01 1.67 2.29
N HIS A 48 5.08 2.85 1.67
CA HIS A 48 5.57 4.08 2.32
C HIS A 48 4.67 4.48 3.51
N GLY A 49 3.35 4.48 3.29
CA GLY A 49 2.34 4.79 4.31
C GLY A 49 2.39 3.88 5.54
N ALA A 50 2.78 2.61 5.36
CA ALA A 50 2.87 1.63 6.44
C ALA A 50 3.87 2.02 7.54
N VAL A 51 4.85 2.88 7.26
CA VAL A 51 5.76 3.44 8.29
C VAL A 51 4.99 4.32 9.26
N PHE A 52 4.22 5.28 8.74
CA PHE A 52 3.48 6.24 9.56
C PHE A 52 2.35 5.57 10.35
N ILE A 53 1.67 4.58 9.76
CA ILE A 53 0.64 3.81 10.47
C ILE A 53 1.24 3.08 11.67
N ARG A 54 2.43 2.47 11.51
CA ARG A 54 3.12 1.82 12.63
C ARG A 54 3.57 2.81 13.69
N GLN A 55 4.06 3.98 13.30
CA GLN A 55 4.40 5.05 14.25
C GLN A 55 3.17 5.47 15.06
N ALA A 56 2.04 5.76 14.39
CA ALA A 56 0.79 6.13 15.05
C ALA A 56 0.28 5.02 15.99
N LEU A 57 0.35 3.76 15.54
CA LEU A 57 -0.07 2.61 16.34
C LEU A 57 0.82 2.44 17.57
N LEU A 58 2.15 2.52 17.44
CA LEU A 58 3.08 2.41 18.56
C LEU A 58 2.91 3.55 19.56
N ILE A 59 2.72 4.79 19.09
CA ILE A 59 2.39 5.94 19.95
C ILE A 59 1.11 5.67 20.73
N SER A 60 0.08 5.16 20.06
CA SER A 60 -1.23 4.88 20.67
C SER A 60 -1.16 3.75 21.71
N VAL A 61 -0.53 2.62 21.38
CA VAL A 61 -0.44 1.45 22.27
C VAL A 61 0.45 1.72 23.48
N LEU A 62 1.51 2.52 23.32
CA LEU A 62 2.45 2.86 24.39
C LEU A 62 2.05 4.14 25.16
N ASN A 63 0.93 4.78 24.80
CA ASN A 63 0.47 6.05 25.36
C ASN A 63 1.53 7.16 25.35
N ARG A 64 2.20 7.35 24.21
CA ARG A 64 3.34 8.28 24.04
C ARG A 64 2.97 9.57 23.29
N PHE A 65 1.75 10.06 23.50
CA PHE A 65 1.26 11.28 22.86
C PHE A 65 2.07 12.52 23.25
N ASP A 66 2.77 12.49 24.39
CA ASP A 66 3.75 13.50 24.84
C ASP A 66 4.91 13.72 23.85
N ARG A 67 5.15 12.78 22.93
CA ARG A 67 6.24 12.81 21.95
C ARG A 67 5.84 13.40 20.60
N LEU A 68 4.58 13.79 20.42
CA LEU A 68 4.14 14.44 19.20
C LEU A 68 4.59 15.91 19.18
N PRO A 69 4.95 16.47 18.00
CA PRO A 69 5.19 17.90 17.85
C PRO A 69 4.00 18.74 18.33
N GLU A 70 4.29 19.94 18.84
CA GLU A 70 3.26 20.90 19.21
C GLU A 70 2.37 21.25 18.01
N GLY A 71 1.06 21.38 18.23
CA GLY A 71 0.09 21.73 17.20
C GLY A 71 -0.54 20.54 16.46
N ILE A 72 -0.17 19.29 16.77
CA ILE A 72 -0.93 18.12 16.29
C ILE A 72 -2.14 17.90 17.21
N PRO A 73 -3.37 17.91 16.69
CA PRO A 73 -4.55 17.63 17.50
C PRO A 73 -4.56 16.16 17.91
N VAL A 74 -4.13 15.91 19.15
CA VAL A 74 -4.46 14.71 19.90
C VAL A 74 -5.76 15.06 20.63
N LYS A 75 -6.80 14.24 20.45
CA LYS A 75 -8.09 14.49 21.11
C LYS A 75 -7.94 14.73 22.61
#